data_AF-A0A370KYQ3-F1
#
_entry.id   AF-A0A370KYQ3-F1
#
_cell.length_a   1.000
_cell.length_b   1.000
_cell.length_c   1.000
_cell.angle_alpha   90.00
_cell.angle_beta   90.00
_cell.angle_gamma   90.00
#
_symmetry.space_group_name_H-M   'P 1'
#
loop_
_entity.id
_entity.type
_entity.pdbx_description
1 polymer ?
#
loop_
_entity_poly.entity_id
_entity_poly.type
_entity_poly.pdbx_seq_one_letter_code
_entity_poly.pdbx_strand_id
1 'polypeptide(L)'
;MRPAKEMPMSIEDNADRHYANRYRARLRRQRSYQADYREKLKMSRTPDREDMAACLLRLVVRNSARDWEHHGANWERVLVKHLSERGFDMQATSEAFRGMLDREVLRLRAKADREQSDG
;
A
#
# COMPACT_ATOMS: atom_id res chain seq x y z
N MET A 1 -18.51 11.22 -62.96
CA MET A 1 -17.74 11.04 -61.70
C MET A 1 -18.67 10.33 -60.71
N ARG A 2 -18.50 9.01 -60.49
CA ARG A 2 -19.35 8.27 -59.52
C ARG A 2 -18.73 8.45 -58.13
N PRO A 3 -19.53 8.69 -57.07
CA PRO A 3 -18.98 8.77 -55.72
C PRO A 3 -18.43 7.41 -55.31
N ALA A 4 -17.27 7.41 -54.65
CA ALA A 4 -16.64 6.20 -54.11
C ALA A 4 -17.65 5.53 -53.17
N LYS A 5 -18.05 4.31 -53.53
CA LYS A 5 -18.93 3.46 -52.73
C LYS A 5 -18.16 3.14 -51.44
N GLU A 6 -18.63 3.64 -50.30
CA GLU A 6 -18.09 3.26 -49.00
C GLU A 6 -18.07 1.72 -48.94
N MET A 7 -16.87 1.14 -48.87
CA MET A 7 -16.74 -0.30 -48.73
C MET A 7 -17.29 -0.68 -47.35
N PRO A 8 -18.23 -1.65 -47.26
CA PRO A 8 -18.71 -2.10 -45.97
C PRO A 8 -17.52 -2.67 -45.20
N MET A 9 -17.31 -2.13 -44.00
CA MET A 9 -16.33 -2.59 -43.03
C MET A 9 -16.44 -4.11 -42.87
N SER A 10 -15.30 -4.82 -42.84
CA SER A 10 -15.32 -6.28 -42.76
C SER A 10 -16.01 -6.75 -41.48
N ILE A 11 -16.61 -7.94 -41.52
CA ILE A 11 -17.29 -8.54 -40.36
C ILE A 11 -16.32 -8.71 -39.18
N GLU A 12 -15.04 -8.99 -39.48
CA GLU A 12 -13.96 -9.14 -38.51
C GLU A 12 -13.60 -7.80 -37.83
N ASP A 13 -13.46 -6.72 -38.60
CA ASP A 13 -13.20 -5.37 -38.06
C ASP A 13 -14.35 -4.89 -37.13
N ASN A 14 -15.59 -5.26 -37.47
CA ASN A 14 -16.76 -4.92 -36.67
C ASN A 14 -16.78 -5.72 -35.34
N ALA A 15 -16.45 -7.01 -35.39
CA ALA A 15 -16.36 -7.86 -34.21
C ALA A 15 -15.29 -7.34 -33.23
N ASP A 16 -14.10 -7.00 -33.71
CA ASP A 16 -13.01 -6.47 -32.88
C ASP A 16 -13.37 -5.15 -32.20
N ARG A 17 -14.08 -4.27 -32.92
CA ARG A 17 -14.61 -3.02 -32.35
C ARG A 17 -15.64 -3.31 -31.24
N HIS A 18 -16.50 -4.30 -31.43
CA HIS A 18 -17.46 -4.71 -30.40
C HIS A 18 -16.77 -5.32 -29.17
N TYR A 19 -15.73 -6.14 -29.34
CA TYR A 19 -14.93 -6.68 -28.23
C TYR A 19 -14.20 -5.58 -27.46
N ALA A 20 -13.53 -4.65 -28.17
CA ALA A 20 -12.87 -3.50 -27.56
C ALA A 20 -13.85 -2.61 -26.77
N ASN A 21 -15.05 -2.40 -27.30
CA ASN A 21 -16.10 -1.63 -26.63
C ASN A 21 -16.61 -2.34 -25.36
N ARG A 22 -16.82 -3.66 -25.39
CA ARG A 22 -17.21 -4.45 -24.21
C ARG A 22 -16.11 -4.44 -23.14
N TYR A 23 -14.86 -4.58 -23.54
CA TYR A 23 -13.71 -4.54 -22.63
C TYR A 23 -13.59 -3.17 -21.94
N ARG A 24 -13.70 -2.07 -22.70
CA ARG A 24 -13.72 -0.70 -22.16
C ARG A 24 -14.90 -0.48 -21.22
N ALA A 25 -16.10 -0.97 -21.56
CA ALA A 25 -17.27 -0.88 -20.68
C ALA A 25 -17.06 -1.65 -19.37
N ARG A 26 -16.45 -2.84 -19.42
CA ARG A 26 -16.11 -3.63 -18.24
C ARG A 26 -15.11 -2.91 -17.34
N LEU A 27 -14.04 -2.35 -17.90
CA LEU A 27 -13.05 -1.59 -17.13
C LEU A 27 -13.66 -0.33 -16.48
N ARG A 28 -14.55 0.38 -17.17
CA ARG A 28 -15.25 1.54 -16.61
C ARG A 28 -16.11 1.14 -15.41
N ARG A 29 -16.90 0.07 -15.52
CA ARG A 29 -17.71 -0.47 -14.41
C ARG A 29 -16.85 -0.95 -13.25
N GLN A 30 -15.72 -1.58 -13.53
CA GLN A 30 -14.80 -2.03 -12.49
C GLN A 30 -14.19 -0.84 -11.73
N ARG A 31 -13.80 0.22 -12.44
CA ARG A 31 -13.29 1.46 -11.84
C ARG A 31 -14.35 2.17 -11.00
N SER A 32 -15.58 2.30 -11.50
CA SER A 32 -16.67 2.92 -10.74
C SER A 32 -17.00 2.11 -9.48
N TYR A 33 -17.11 0.78 -9.60
CA TYR A 33 -17.36 -0.10 -8.46
C TYR A 33 -16.26 0.01 -7.39
N GLN A 34 -14.99 0.05 -7.79
CA GLN A 34 -13.87 0.24 -6.85
C GLN A 34 -13.86 1.63 -6.23
N ALA A 35 -14.23 2.67 -6.98
CA ALA A 35 -14.34 4.03 -6.46
C ALA A 35 -15.46 4.13 -5.41
N ASP A 36 -16.65 3.63 -5.74
CA ASP A 36 -17.81 3.61 -4.84
C ASP A 36 -17.53 2.78 -3.58
N TYR A 37 -16.82 1.65 -3.72
CA TYR A 37 -16.40 0.83 -2.59
C TYR A 37 -15.41 1.57 -1.68
N ARG A 38 -14.41 2.25 -2.25
CA ARG A 38 -13.46 3.08 -1.49
C ARG A 38 -14.15 4.28 -0.82
N GLU A 39 -15.14 4.87 -1.48
CA GLU A 39 -15.91 5.99 -0.92
C GLU A 39 -16.78 5.54 0.26
N LYS A 40 -17.45 4.39 0.12
CA LYS A 40 -18.19 3.75 1.22
C LYS A 40 -17.29 3.40 2.41
N LEU A 41 -16.10 2.87 2.15
CA LEU A 41 -15.09 2.60 3.20
C LEU A 41 -14.62 3.89 3.89
N LYS A 42 -14.38 4.96 3.13
CA LYS A 42 -14.03 6.27 3.69
C LYS A 42 -15.14 6.84 4.56
N MET A 43 -16.40 6.73 4.12
CA MET A 43 -17.56 7.19 4.87
C MET A 43 -17.80 6.36 6.14
N SER A 44 -17.58 5.05 6.10
CA SER A 44 -17.75 4.19 7.28
C SER A 44 -16.64 4.36 8.33
N ARG A 45 -15.54 5.03 7.97
CA ARG A 45 -14.35 5.26 8.81
C ARG A 45 -13.85 3.99 9.50
N THR A 46 -14.14 2.83 8.90
CA THR A 46 -13.78 1.54 9.45
C THR A 46 -12.38 1.21 8.96
N PRO A 47 -11.38 1.04 9.85
CA PRO A 47 -10.04 0.69 9.42
C PRO A 47 -10.06 -0.70 8.76
N ASP A 48 -9.39 -0.82 7.63
CA ASP A 48 -9.17 -2.13 7.03
C ASP A 48 -7.96 -2.84 7.65
N ARG A 49 -7.67 -4.05 7.18
CA ARG A 49 -6.52 -4.84 7.67
C ARG A 49 -5.20 -4.11 7.48
N GLU A 50 -5.02 -3.40 6.37
CA GLU A 50 -3.79 -2.69 6.04
C GLU A 50 -3.65 -1.44 6.90
N ASP A 51 -4.75 -0.71 7.16
CA ASP A 51 -4.77 0.40 8.11
C ASP A 51 -4.35 -0.05 9.52
N MET A 52 -4.89 -1.18 9.98
CA MET A 52 -4.53 -1.77 11.27
C MET A 52 -3.07 -2.22 11.28
N ALA A 53 -2.60 -2.91 10.24
CA ALA A 53 -1.22 -3.36 10.14
C ALA A 53 -0.22 -2.18 10.14
N ALA A 54 -0.52 -1.13 9.38
CA ALA A 54 0.27 0.09 9.35
C ALA A 54 0.26 0.84 10.69
N CYS A 55 -0.87 0.85 11.40
CA CYS A 55 -0.95 1.41 12.76
C CYS A 55 -0.09 0.60 13.74
N LEU A 56 -0.24 -0.73 13.76
CA LEU A 56 0.51 -1.63 14.63
C LEU A 56 2.01 -1.53 14.39
N LEU A 57 2.45 -1.56 13.13
CA LEU A 57 3.88 -1.43 12.80
C LEU A 57 4.45 -0.10 13.30
N ARG A 58 3.71 1.01 13.14
CA ARG A 58 4.12 2.32 13.67
C ARG A 58 4.26 2.31 15.19
N LEU A 59 3.32 1.69 15.90
CA LEU A 59 3.39 1.56 17.36
C LEU A 59 4.57 0.72 17.81
N VAL A 60 4.81 -0.42 17.14
CA VAL A 60 5.98 -1.28 17.40
C VAL A 60 7.26 -0.48 17.23
N VAL A 61 7.48 0.13 16.07
CA VAL A 61 8.69 0.91 15.78
C VAL A 61 8.87 2.04 16.80
N ARG A 62 7.81 2.79 17.12
CA ARG A 62 7.88 3.90 18.08
C ARG A 62 8.21 3.46 19.51
N ASN A 63 7.62 2.38 19.98
CA ASN A 63 7.89 1.86 21.33
C ASN A 63 9.28 1.23 21.41
N SER A 64 9.68 0.48 20.38
CA SER A 64 11.02 -0.08 20.25
C SER A 64 12.13 0.97 20.14
N ALA A 65 11.84 2.13 19.52
CA ALA A 65 12.76 3.27 19.47
C ALA A 65 12.94 3.98 20.82
N ARG A 66 11.97 3.85 21.74
CA ARG A 66 12.03 4.42 23.10
C ARG A 66 12.70 3.50 24.09
N ASP A 67 12.42 2.20 23.99
CA ASP A 67 12.97 1.17 24.87
C ASP A 67 13.26 -0.09 24.05
N TRP A 68 14.52 -0.21 23.62
CA TRP A 68 14.95 -1.31 22.79
C TRP A 68 14.91 -2.65 23.52
N GLU A 69 15.35 -2.67 24.78
CA GLU A 69 15.50 -3.91 25.54
C GLU A 69 14.14 -4.54 25.85
N HIS A 70 13.15 -3.72 26.25
CA HIS A 70 11.83 -4.23 26.62
C HIS A 70 10.90 -4.45 25.42
N HIS A 71 11.06 -3.68 24.34
CA HIS A 71 10.13 -3.72 23.22
C HIS A 71 10.79 -4.16 21.90
N GLY A 72 11.95 -3.59 21.57
CA GLY A 72 12.60 -3.80 20.27
C GLY A 72 13.14 -5.20 20.01
N ALA A 73 13.94 -5.73 20.94
CA ALA A 73 14.63 -7.00 20.75
C ALA A 73 13.66 -8.18 20.53
N ASN A 74 12.53 -8.19 21.26
CA ASN A 74 11.52 -9.23 21.09
C ASN A 74 10.81 -9.13 19.73
N TRP A 75 10.44 -7.92 19.30
CA TRP A 75 9.80 -7.71 18.01
C TRP A 75 10.70 -8.06 16.84
N GLU A 76 11.98 -7.69 16.88
CA GLU A 76 12.97 -8.06 15.87
C GLU A 76 13.04 -9.59 15.72
N ARG A 77 13.20 -10.31 16.83
CA ARG A 77 13.27 -11.78 16.82
C ARG A 77 12.00 -12.42 16.24
N VAL A 78 10.83 -11.92 16.61
CA VAL A 78 9.53 -12.43 16.11
C VAL A 78 9.39 -12.18 14.61
N LEU A 79 9.74 -10.98 14.14
CA LEU A 79 9.68 -10.63 12.72
C LEU A 79 10.65 -11.48 11.88
N VAL A 80 11.90 -11.61 12.33
CA VAL A 80 12.92 -12.40 11.64
C VAL A 80 12.48 -13.87 11.53
N LYS A 81 11.93 -14.45 12.61
CA LYS A 81 11.42 -15.82 12.59
C LYS A 81 10.27 -16.00 11.59
N HIS A 82 9.23 -15.17 11.68
CA HIS A 82 8.04 -15.37 10.84
C HIS A 82 8.25 -15.01 9.38
N LEU A 83 9.17 -14.08 9.07
CA LEU A 83 9.51 -13.76 7.69
C LEU A 83 10.48 -14.81 7.12
N SER A 84 11.39 -15.38 7.90
CA SER A 84 12.23 -16.49 7.41
C SER A 84 11.42 -17.76 7.12
N GLU A 85 10.40 -18.05 7.93
CA GLU A 85 9.40 -19.11 7.66
C GLU A 85 8.67 -18.91 6.31
N ARG A 86 8.64 -17.67 5.79
CA ARG A 86 8.06 -17.30 4.51
C ARG A 86 9.10 -17.16 3.38
N GLY A 87 10.35 -17.53 3.64
CA GLY A 87 11.44 -17.50 2.66
C GLY A 87 12.16 -16.16 2.52
N PHE A 88 11.93 -15.20 3.42
CA PHE A 88 12.69 -13.95 3.43
C PHE A 88 14.04 -14.14 4.12
N ASP A 89 15.04 -13.38 3.67
CA ASP A 89 16.37 -13.39 4.29
C ASP A 89 16.32 -12.80 5.72
N MET A 90 16.94 -13.52 6.66
CA MET A 90 16.90 -13.17 8.08
C MET A 90 17.65 -11.86 8.36
N GLN A 91 18.84 -11.70 7.75
CA GLN A 91 19.69 -10.54 7.98
C GLN A 91 19.06 -9.29 7.37
N ALA A 92 18.60 -9.37 6.12
CA ALA A 92 17.90 -8.28 5.44
C ALA A 92 16.63 -7.86 6.21
N THR A 93 15.91 -8.81 6.80
CA THR A 93 14.74 -8.52 7.64
C THR A 93 15.12 -7.74 8.90
N SER A 94 16.16 -8.17 9.61
CA SER A 94 16.68 -7.48 10.79
C SER A 94 17.17 -6.07 10.46
N GLU A 95 17.97 -5.92 9.40
CA GLU A 95 18.49 -4.63 8.94
C GLU A 95 17.37 -3.67 8.53
N ALA A 96 16.36 -4.16 7.81
CA ALA A 96 15.20 -3.36 7.43
C ALA A 96 14.44 -2.85 8.66
N PHE A 97 14.27 -3.69 9.69
CA PHE A 97 13.63 -3.29 10.94
C PHE A 97 14.46 -2.26 11.71
N ARG A 98 15.77 -2.49 11.86
CA ARG A 98 16.69 -1.53 12.51
C ARG A 98 16.70 -0.18 11.80
N GLY A 99 16.74 -0.17 10.48
CA GLY A 99 16.64 1.07 9.71
C GLY A 99 15.32 1.83 9.92
N MET A 100 14.20 1.13 10.20
CA MET A 100 12.95 1.79 10.60
C MET A 100 13.08 2.46 11.98
N LEU A 101 13.76 1.82 12.92
CA LEU A 101 13.99 2.34 14.27
C LEU A 101 14.90 3.55 14.26
N ASP A 102 16.00 3.52 13.52
CA ASP A 102 16.95 4.64 13.43
C ASP A 102 16.26 5.92 12.96
N ARG A 103 15.41 5.80 11.94
CA ARG A 103 14.60 6.93 11.44
C ARG A 103 13.64 7.45 12.50
N GLU A 104 13.04 6.57 13.30
CA GLU A 104 12.10 6.97 14.34
C GLU A 104 12.82 7.60 15.54
N VAL A 105 13.98 7.11 15.93
CA VAL A 105 14.84 7.73 16.96
C VAL A 105 15.20 9.16 16.56
N LEU A 106 15.60 9.39 15.30
CA LEU A 106 15.89 10.73 14.79
C LEU A 106 14.67 11.65 14.85
N ARG A 107 13.47 11.14 14.52
CA ARG A 107 12.22 11.93 14.63
C ARG A 107 11.89 12.28 16.07
N LEU A 108 12.06 11.35 17.00
CA LEU A 108 11.79 11.58 18.42
C LEU A 108 12.73 12.63 19.01
N ARG A 109 14.02 12.57 18.64
CA ARG A 109 15.01 13.61 19.02
C ARG A 109 14.63 14.98 18.46
N ALA A 110 14.37 15.06 17.16
CA ALA A 110 13.97 16.32 16.54
C ALA A 110 12.66 16.90 17.11
N LYS A 111 11.75 16.06 17.63
CA LYS A 111 10.56 16.52 18.33
C LYS A 111 10.89 17.08 19.72
N ALA A 112 11.75 16.41 20.47
CA ALA A 112 12.21 16.86 21.78
C ALA A 112 12.95 18.21 21.69
N ASP A 113 13.80 18.38 20.67
CA ASP A 113 14.55 19.63 20.45
C ASP A 113 13.61 20.82 20.18
N ARG A 114 12.54 20.62 19.40
CA ARG A 114 11.52 21.65 19.15
C ARG A 114 10.71 21.99 20.39
N GLU A 115 10.35 20.98 21.18
CA GLU A 115 9.60 21.17 22.42
C GLU A 115 10.42 21.94 23.47
N GLN A 116 11.76 21.82 23.42
CA GLN A 116 12.68 22.61 24.26
C GLN A 116 12.93 24.03 23.74
N SER A 117 12.75 24.30 22.45
CA SER A 117 12.92 25.65 21.87
C SER A 117 11.68 26.53 21.99
N ASP A 118 10.50 25.91 22.10
CA ASP A 118 9.20 26.59 22.13
C ASP A 118 8.69 26.87 23.56
N GLY A 119 9.41 26.42 24.60
CA GLY A 119 9.08 26.62 26.02
C GLY A 119 10.04 27.57 26.73
#